data_AF-A0A9P6E6X0-F1
#
_entry.id   AF-A0A9P6E6X0-F1
#
_cell.length_a   1.000
_cell.length_b   1.000
_cell.length_c   1.000
_cell.angle_alpha   90.00
_cell.angle_beta   90.00
_cell.angle_gamma   90.00
#
_symmetry.space_group_name_H-M   'P 1'
#
loop_
_entity.id
_entity.type
_entity.pdbx_description
1 polymer ?
#
loop_
_entity_poly.entity_id
_entity_poly.type
_entity_poly.pdbx_seq_one_letter_code
_entity_poly.pdbx_strand_id
1 'polypeptide(L)'
;MRPVLEGLLMTESAFSASEILHTHASVQMLPIRLRELWNPAKRMSVGIPQQSQLTLSLLNLEACLSINRLDLVESCPPQHFDDAVRYSSRLGFDYGQQGPLPIFPINMYLLKAKSSLDVSEGVKFFRAVLRTKCAVNLAVLLPAIGRIAALFLEVCLRAVNTSTYTGIIIPRSWARVIISSQETTLSSSSALLGEIIELFELLLSQLSTLEESKHLLYGTEDSSLRFCEDEHVRDSFMAQCLTYFCLLGYNLPDNSVIMSKIMSRLGKLGYYYPYAECSSIQRIFDIQRWEDIPEILCEVQKSQPFNEIIQIQFKGTLLLHPISGARRITYTDLALSDLKSILDEPPANIQPQAYVQPAANINQTEDTIAPLVSQLNSDTPALQDATTSLEVSPSAFLTESRMVAVATIENYRTRYRNPLQRLERARQEEHTLDHEFVRCLDYAQSNNLPQTYRIRFLGLLPLILFSLKAASKVLQAEKKANNKLLLTAERTALEVAQERHSFATATVKKIGPFLKQLDVDAELHSIQDAAALMRTIHSAVSCLEKVRQTGKGKKYNDIVNCLNLLGGVK
;
A
#
# COMPACT_ATOMS: atom_id res chain seq x y z
N MET A 1 -19.19 -48.60 -62.51
CA MET A 1 -19.77 -49.62 -61.62
C MET A 1 -20.66 -48.91 -60.60
N ARG A 2 -21.88 -49.41 -60.34
CA ARG A 2 -22.58 -49.32 -59.03
C ARG A 2 -21.98 -50.41 -58.10
N PRO A 3 -22.19 -50.46 -56.76
CA PRO A 3 -23.30 -49.95 -55.90
C PRO A 3 -22.89 -48.78 -54.94
N VAL A 4 -23.70 -48.00 -54.18
CA VAL A 4 -25.07 -48.08 -53.56
C VAL A 4 -25.11 -48.91 -52.25
N LEU A 5 -25.57 -48.48 -51.04
CA LEU A 5 -26.25 -47.27 -50.49
C LEU A 5 -25.26 -46.41 -49.62
N GLU A 6 -25.49 -45.19 -49.06
CA GLU A 6 -26.63 -44.25 -48.86
C GLU A 6 -27.30 -44.22 -47.43
N GLY A 7 -27.08 -43.15 -46.63
CA GLY A 7 -27.79 -42.79 -45.37
C GLY A 7 -26.96 -42.00 -44.32
N LEU A 8 -27.43 -40.95 -43.60
CA LEU A 8 -28.73 -40.24 -43.56
C LEU A 8 -28.58 -38.78 -43.02
N LEU A 9 -29.23 -37.82 -43.70
CA LEU A 9 -29.85 -36.54 -43.23
C LEU A 9 -29.07 -35.46 -42.42
N MET A 10 -29.49 -34.19 -42.67
CA MET A 10 -29.21 -32.92 -41.92
C MET A 10 -27.74 -32.42 -41.94
N THR A 11 -27.41 -31.14 -42.12
CA THR A 11 -28.04 -29.91 -42.69
C THR A 11 -26.97 -29.28 -43.64
N GLU A 12 -27.14 -28.24 -44.46
CA GLU A 12 -27.72 -26.90 -44.25
C GLU A 12 -27.63 -26.09 -45.58
N SER A 13 -27.90 -24.78 -45.53
CA SER A 13 -27.69 -23.75 -46.59
C SER A 13 -28.63 -23.76 -47.81
N ALA A 14 -29.42 -22.68 -47.94
CA ALA A 14 -29.58 -21.87 -49.16
C ALA A 14 -30.62 -20.76 -48.94
N PHE A 15 -30.20 -19.56 -48.52
CA PHE A 15 -30.97 -18.33 -48.73
C PHE A 15 -30.02 -17.16 -48.99
N SER A 16 -30.41 -16.27 -49.89
CA SER A 16 -29.58 -15.18 -50.40
C SER A 16 -29.86 -13.85 -49.70
N ALA A 17 -28.79 -13.07 -49.50
CA ALA A 17 -28.85 -11.62 -49.39
C ALA A 17 -27.73 -11.04 -50.26
N SER A 18 -28.09 -10.15 -51.18
CA SER A 18 -27.18 -9.49 -52.12
C SER A 18 -26.75 -8.11 -51.59
N GLU A 19 -25.83 -7.47 -52.31
CA GLU A 19 -25.41 -6.07 -52.14
C GLU A 19 -24.57 -5.76 -50.88
N ILE A 20 -23.24 -5.76 -51.04
CA ILE A 20 -22.43 -4.53 -51.15
C ILE A 20 -21.03 -4.93 -51.61
N LEU A 21 -20.66 -4.53 -52.83
CA LEU A 21 -19.31 -4.74 -53.37
C LEU A 21 -19.02 -3.69 -54.44
N HIS A 22 -18.38 -2.57 -54.06
CA HIS A 22 -17.40 -1.81 -54.88
C HIS A 22 -16.93 -0.52 -54.17
N THR A 23 -15.89 -0.64 -53.31
CA THR A 23 -14.76 0.31 -53.20
C THR A 23 -13.74 -0.17 -52.16
N HIS A 24 -12.95 -1.19 -52.50
CA HIS A 24 -11.73 -1.54 -51.79
C HIS A 24 -10.69 -2.07 -52.79
N ALA A 25 -10.01 -1.15 -53.48
CA ALA A 25 -9.11 -1.47 -54.60
C ALA A 25 -7.88 -0.54 -54.66
N SER A 26 -7.31 -0.20 -53.50
CA SER A 26 -6.05 0.55 -53.39
C SER A 26 -5.33 0.20 -52.07
N VAL A 27 -4.00 0.21 -52.08
CA VAL A 27 -3.12 -0.11 -50.92
C VAL A 27 -3.12 -1.59 -50.48
N GLN A 28 -3.09 -2.51 -51.45
CA GLN A 28 -2.28 -3.75 -51.28
C GLN A 28 -1.08 -3.71 -52.24
N MET A 29 0.02 -3.05 -51.83
CA MET A 29 1.30 -3.11 -52.54
C MET A 29 2.50 -2.71 -51.64
N LEU A 30 2.61 -3.27 -50.43
CA LEU A 30 3.87 -3.25 -49.65
C LEU A 30 4.08 -4.38 -48.60
N PRO A 31 3.72 -5.67 -48.85
CA PRO A 31 4.13 -6.79 -48.00
C PRO A 31 5.48 -7.42 -48.42
N ILE A 32 5.82 -8.54 -47.76
CA ILE A 32 6.90 -9.55 -48.04
C ILE A 32 8.07 -9.52 -47.05
N ARG A 33 8.97 -8.51 -47.07
CA ARG A 33 10.27 -8.60 -46.36
C ARG A 33 10.20 -8.89 -44.85
N LEU A 34 9.13 -8.49 -44.14
CA LEU A 34 8.98 -8.74 -42.71
C LEU A 34 8.56 -10.18 -42.36
N ARG A 35 7.82 -10.90 -43.23
CA ARG A 35 7.46 -12.31 -42.97
C ARG A 35 8.64 -13.26 -43.14
N GLU A 36 9.60 -12.92 -43.99
CA GLU A 36 10.83 -13.71 -44.20
C GLU A 36 11.68 -13.83 -42.91
N LEU A 37 11.70 -12.80 -42.06
CA LEU A 37 12.48 -12.74 -40.83
C LEU A 37 11.92 -13.59 -39.67
N TRP A 38 10.71 -14.14 -39.83
CA TRP A 38 10.07 -15.03 -38.85
C TRP A 38 10.20 -16.53 -39.18
N ASN A 39 10.84 -16.91 -40.29
CA ASN A 39 11.15 -18.32 -40.55
C ASN A 39 12.49 -18.72 -39.87
N PRO A 40 12.50 -19.66 -38.89
CA PRO A 40 13.73 -20.07 -38.21
C PRO A 40 14.81 -20.62 -39.15
N ALA A 41 14.43 -21.31 -40.22
CA ALA A 41 15.37 -21.92 -41.17
C ALA A 41 16.18 -20.88 -41.97
N LYS A 42 15.67 -19.66 -42.14
CA LYS A 42 16.43 -18.55 -42.77
C LYS A 42 17.36 -17.81 -41.80
N ARG A 43 17.19 -17.96 -40.47
CA ARG A 43 18.01 -17.25 -39.47
C ARG A 43 19.44 -17.78 -39.35
N MET A 44 19.70 -19.02 -39.77
CA MET A 44 21.06 -19.59 -39.81
C MET A 44 21.82 -19.29 -41.12
N SER A 45 21.14 -18.86 -42.19
CA SER A 45 21.78 -18.59 -43.48
C SER A 45 22.14 -17.11 -43.73
N VAL A 46 21.61 -16.19 -42.93
CA VAL A 46 21.96 -14.76 -42.97
C VAL A 46 22.76 -14.41 -41.71
N GLY A 47 24.05 -14.15 -41.88
CA GLY A 47 24.98 -13.83 -40.79
C GLY A 47 24.75 -12.46 -40.15
N ILE A 48 23.64 -12.29 -39.43
CA ILE A 48 23.33 -11.09 -38.64
C ILE A 48 24.19 -11.12 -37.36
N PRO A 49 25.01 -10.09 -37.06
CA PRO A 49 25.82 -10.06 -35.83
C PRO A 49 24.97 -10.19 -34.56
N GLN A 50 25.50 -10.88 -33.55
CA GLN A 50 24.78 -11.12 -32.28
C GLN A 50 24.29 -9.83 -31.61
N GLN A 51 25.06 -8.74 -31.69
CA GLN A 51 24.64 -7.42 -31.21
C GLN A 51 23.35 -6.92 -31.90
N SER A 52 23.24 -7.05 -33.23
CA SER A 52 22.04 -6.63 -33.97
C SER A 52 20.82 -7.52 -33.69
N GLN A 53 21.03 -8.81 -33.42
CA GLN A 53 19.96 -9.70 -32.94
C GLN A 53 19.47 -9.27 -31.55
N LEU A 54 20.41 -8.94 -30.65
CA LEU A 54 20.09 -8.34 -29.34
C LEU A 54 19.31 -7.02 -29.48
N THR A 55 19.73 -6.07 -30.33
CA THR A 55 19.00 -4.80 -30.52
C THR A 55 17.57 -5.01 -31.02
N LEU A 56 17.35 -5.98 -31.91
CA LEU A 56 16.01 -6.31 -32.40
C LEU A 56 15.14 -6.98 -31.33
N SER A 57 15.71 -7.87 -30.50
CA SER A 57 14.99 -8.43 -29.34
C SER A 57 14.68 -7.36 -28.29
N LEU A 58 15.61 -6.43 -28.04
CA LEU A 58 15.46 -5.35 -27.06
C LEU A 58 14.37 -4.34 -27.47
N LEU A 59 14.35 -3.89 -28.74
CA LEU A 59 13.27 -3.03 -29.25
C LEU A 59 11.89 -3.70 -29.18
N ASN A 60 11.82 -5.02 -29.38
CA ASN A 60 10.58 -5.77 -29.19
C ASN A 60 10.21 -5.91 -27.70
N LEU A 61 11.17 -6.07 -26.79
CA LEU A 61 10.91 -6.12 -25.35
C LEU A 61 10.43 -4.75 -24.81
N GLU A 62 11.04 -3.66 -25.27
CA GLU A 62 10.64 -2.28 -24.96
C GLU A 62 9.23 -1.98 -25.51
N ALA A 63 8.86 -2.56 -26.66
CA ALA A 63 7.48 -2.54 -27.17
C ALA A 63 6.52 -3.40 -26.30
N CYS A 64 6.91 -4.60 -25.88
CA CYS A 64 6.06 -5.48 -25.06
C CYS A 64 5.83 -4.97 -23.63
N LEU A 65 6.81 -4.29 -23.02
CA LEU A 65 6.67 -3.68 -21.68
C LEU A 65 5.94 -2.33 -21.71
N SER A 66 5.73 -1.74 -22.89
CA SER A 66 5.02 -0.47 -23.06
C SER A 66 3.60 -0.66 -23.56
N ILE A 67 3.36 -1.57 -24.50
CA ILE A 67 2.04 -1.90 -25.02
C ILE A 67 1.31 -2.84 -24.03
N ASN A 68 0.20 -2.39 -23.44
CA ASN A 68 -0.72 -3.26 -22.69
C ASN A 68 -1.46 -4.24 -23.63
N ARG A 69 -0.75 -5.26 -24.13
CA ARG A 69 -1.27 -6.44 -24.83
C ARG A 69 -0.56 -7.68 -24.32
N LEU A 70 -1.29 -8.46 -23.51
CA LEU A 70 -0.76 -9.65 -22.84
C LEU A 70 -0.37 -10.76 -23.83
N ASP A 71 -1.06 -10.80 -24.97
CA ASP A 71 -0.92 -11.71 -26.12
C ASP A 71 0.50 -11.80 -26.73
N LEU A 72 1.43 -10.91 -26.35
CA LEU A 72 2.85 -10.98 -26.76
C LEU A 72 3.80 -11.40 -25.64
N VAL A 73 3.44 -11.18 -24.37
CA VAL A 73 4.31 -11.46 -23.21
C VAL A 73 4.51 -12.97 -23.01
N GLU A 74 3.48 -13.77 -23.31
CA GLU A 74 3.52 -15.25 -23.26
C GLU A 74 4.60 -15.88 -24.16
N SER A 75 5.12 -15.12 -25.14
CA SER A 75 6.15 -15.59 -26.08
C SER A 75 7.60 -15.28 -25.67
N CYS A 76 7.82 -14.53 -24.58
CA CYS A 76 9.15 -13.97 -24.27
C CYS A 76 9.94 -14.84 -23.26
N PRO A 77 11.19 -15.25 -23.57
CA PRO A 77 12.03 -16.02 -22.64
C PRO A 77 12.36 -15.25 -21.34
N PRO A 78 12.28 -15.89 -20.14
CA PRO A 78 12.52 -15.23 -18.85
C PRO A 78 13.86 -14.50 -18.71
N GLN A 79 14.87 -14.93 -19.49
CA GLN A 79 16.21 -14.35 -19.49
C GLN A 79 16.23 -12.85 -19.85
N HIS A 80 15.30 -12.39 -20.71
CA HIS A 80 15.28 -10.99 -21.17
C HIS A 80 14.74 -10.00 -20.13
N PHE A 81 13.95 -10.44 -19.15
CA PHE A 81 13.55 -9.59 -18.02
C PHE A 81 14.74 -9.37 -17.06
N ASP A 82 15.47 -10.45 -16.76
CA ASP A 82 16.72 -10.39 -16.00
C ASP A 82 17.77 -9.50 -16.70
N ASP A 83 17.86 -9.59 -18.04
CA ASP A 83 18.74 -8.72 -18.82
C ASP A 83 18.27 -7.26 -18.88
N ALA A 84 16.96 -6.97 -18.87
CA ALA A 84 16.46 -5.60 -18.77
C ALA A 84 16.83 -4.95 -17.43
N VAL A 85 16.68 -5.68 -16.33
CA VAL A 85 17.08 -5.25 -14.98
C VAL A 85 18.62 -5.05 -14.89
N ARG A 86 19.40 -5.92 -15.54
CA ARG A 86 20.86 -5.75 -15.70
C ARG A 86 21.24 -4.64 -16.68
N TYR A 87 20.35 -4.25 -17.60
CA TYR A 87 20.61 -3.18 -18.56
C TYR A 87 20.38 -1.81 -17.93
N SER A 88 19.35 -1.64 -17.08
CA SER A 88 19.22 -0.45 -16.24
C SER A 88 20.43 -0.22 -15.33
N SER A 89 21.06 -1.28 -14.81
CA SER A 89 22.31 -1.14 -14.03
C SER A 89 23.59 -1.02 -14.86
N ARG A 90 23.52 -1.22 -16.19
CA ARG A 90 24.66 -1.06 -17.14
C ARG A 90 24.60 0.22 -17.97
N LEU A 91 23.44 0.87 -18.05
CA LEU A 91 23.24 2.14 -18.78
C LEU A 91 23.90 3.36 -18.11
N GLY A 92 24.52 3.21 -16.94
CA GLY A 92 25.14 4.33 -16.22
C GLY A 92 24.16 5.16 -15.39
N PHE A 93 22.92 4.69 -15.18
CA PHE A 93 22.07 5.17 -14.09
C PHE A 93 22.68 4.71 -12.76
N ASP A 94 23.56 5.53 -12.19
CA ASP A 94 24.22 5.26 -10.91
C ASP A 94 23.26 5.51 -9.74
N TYR A 95 22.32 4.58 -9.56
CA TYR A 95 21.46 4.47 -8.39
C TYR A 95 22.26 4.22 -7.09
N GLY A 96 23.58 3.98 -7.17
CA GLY A 96 24.48 4.00 -6.02
C GLY A 96 24.73 5.40 -5.46
N GLN A 97 24.43 6.46 -6.23
CA GLN A 97 24.51 7.86 -5.78
C GLN A 97 23.24 8.69 -6.01
N GLN A 98 22.35 8.30 -6.93
CA GLN A 98 21.21 9.14 -7.36
C GLN A 98 19.83 8.70 -6.82
N GLY A 99 19.73 8.60 -5.50
CA GLY A 99 18.46 8.64 -4.76
C GLY A 99 17.64 7.33 -4.70
N PRO A 100 16.56 7.31 -3.89
CA PRO A 100 15.66 6.16 -3.78
C PRO A 100 14.84 5.98 -5.06
N LEU A 101 14.60 4.73 -5.46
CA LEU A 101 13.81 4.45 -6.65
C LEU A 101 12.31 4.73 -6.36
N PRO A 102 11.62 5.54 -7.19
CA PRO A 102 10.24 5.93 -6.91
C PRO A 102 9.29 4.74 -7.11
N ILE A 103 8.91 4.08 -6.03
CA ILE A 103 7.96 2.94 -6.00
C ILE A 103 6.50 3.40 -6.10
N PHE A 104 6.23 4.71 -6.01
CA PHE A 104 4.90 5.30 -6.14
C PHE A 104 4.09 4.80 -7.37
N PRO A 105 4.64 4.73 -8.60
CA PRO A 105 3.91 4.22 -9.77
C PRO A 105 3.46 2.75 -9.63
N ILE A 106 4.17 1.97 -8.80
CA ILE A 106 3.96 0.52 -8.64
C ILE A 106 2.97 0.25 -7.51
N ASN A 107 2.96 1.07 -6.46
CA ASN A 107 1.81 1.16 -5.57
C ASN A 107 0.54 1.55 -6.36
N MET A 108 0.64 2.48 -7.32
CA MET A 108 -0.47 2.85 -8.21
C MET A 108 -0.87 1.75 -9.22
N TYR A 109 0.05 0.85 -9.59
CA TYR A 109 -0.26 -0.34 -10.39
C TYR A 109 -0.99 -1.39 -9.55
N LEU A 110 -0.43 -1.73 -8.37
CA LEU A 110 -1.02 -2.69 -7.42
C LEU A 110 -2.34 -2.19 -6.79
N LEU A 111 -2.57 -0.88 -6.79
CA LEU A 111 -3.87 -0.27 -6.49
C LEU A 111 -4.96 -0.68 -7.50
N LYS A 112 -4.58 -1.12 -8.69
CA LYS A 112 -5.45 -1.48 -9.82
C LYS A 112 -5.27 -2.93 -10.30
N ALA A 113 -4.55 -3.76 -9.56
CA ALA A 113 -4.38 -5.18 -9.87
C ALA A 113 -5.76 -5.86 -9.97
N LYS A 114 -6.09 -6.42 -11.14
CA LYS A 114 -7.37 -7.12 -11.39
C LYS A 114 -7.20 -8.62 -11.66
N SER A 115 -5.98 -9.08 -11.91
CA SER A 115 -5.64 -10.44 -12.32
C SER A 115 -4.55 -11.07 -11.45
N SER A 116 -4.45 -12.40 -11.50
CA SER A 116 -3.34 -13.17 -10.91
C SER A 116 -1.98 -12.87 -11.54
N LEU A 117 -1.96 -12.36 -12.79
CA LEU A 117 -0.75 -11.88 -13.43
C LEU A 117 -0.26 -10.58 -12.79
N ASP A 118 -1.14 -9.61 -12.51
CA ASP A 118 -0.75 -8.35 -11.84
C ASP A 118 -0.07 -8.59 -10.48
N VAL A 119 -0.54 -9.60 -9.75
CA VAL A 119 0.05 -10.02 -8.46
C VAL A 119 1.41 -10.69 -8.68
N SER A 120 1.54 -11.58 -9.67
CA SER A 120 2.83 -12.24 -9.99
C SER A 120 3.88 -11.24 -10.50
N GLU A 121 3.52 -10.29 -11.37
CA GLU A 121 4.44 -9.23 -11.81
C GLU A 121 4.83 -8.29 -10.66
N GLY A 122 3.92 -7.99 -9.73
CA GLY A 122 4.25 -7.29 -8.48
C GLY A 122 5.27 -8.05 -7.63
N VAL A 123 5.13 -9.37 -7.51
CA VAL A 123 6.07 -10.24 -6.77
C VAL A 123 7.42 -10.30 -7.46
N LYS A 124 7.46 -10.49 -8.79
CA LYS A 124 8.68 -10.48 -9.61
C LYS A 124 9.40 -9.14 -9.53
N PHE A 125 8.67 -8.03 -9.54
CA PHE A 125 9.24 -6.69 -9.39
C PHE A 125 9.92 -6.51 -8.02
N PHE A 126 9.24 -6.73 -6.90
CA PHE A 126 9.87 -6.51 -5.58
C PHE A 126 11.00 -7.51 -5.32
N ARG A 127 10.89 -8.73 -5.84
CA ARG A 127 11.98 -9.72 -5.89
C ARG A 127 13.19 -9.17 -6.66
N ALA A 128 13.00 -8.50 -7.79
CA ALA A 128 14.07 -7.87 -8.55
C ALA A 128 14.70 -6.69 -7.80
N VAL A 129 13.91 -5.81 -7.18
CA VAL A 129 14.38 -4.71 -6.31
C VAL A 129 15.30 -5.23 -5.20
N LEU A 130 14.86 -6.24 -4.47
CA LEU A 130 15.60 -6.80 -3.33
C LEU A 130 16.84 -7.60 -3.79
N ARG A 131 16.76 -8.35 -4.90
CA ARG A 131 17.92 -9.07 -5.46
C ARG A 131 18.97 -8.13 -6.06
N THR A 132 18.57 -7.00 -6.62
CA THR A 132 19.50 -5.96 -7.13
C THR A 132 20.04 -5.03 -6.05
N LYS A 133 19.51 -5.12 -4.82
CA LYS A 133 19.81 -4.19 -3.71
C LYS A 133 19.57 -2.73 -4.12
N CYS A 134 18.46 -2.49 -4.81
CA CYS A 134 18.05 -1.17 -5.26
C CYS A 134 17.51 -0.34 -4.09
N ALA A 135 17.90 0.93 -3.98
CA ALA A 135 17.56 1.83 -2.87
C ALA A 135 16.05 2.02 -2.69
N VAL A 136 15.49 1.56 -1.56
CA VAL A 136 14.05 1.44 -1.30
C VAL A 136 13.67 1.81 0.15
N ASN A 137 12.72 2.73 0.33
CA ASN A 137 12.18 3.05 1.66
C ASN A 137 11.19 1.96 2.15
N LEU A 138 11.48 1.39 3.33
CA LEU A 138 10.70 0.31 3.95
C LEU A 138 9.26 0.70 4.27
N ALA A 139 9.01 1.97 4.60
CA ALA A 139 7.65 2.48 4.83
C ALA A 139 6.78 2.49 3.56
N VAL A 140 7.38 2.34 2.37
CA VAL A 140 6.69 2.18 1.09
C VAL A 140 6.63 0.69 0.69
N LEU A 141 7.73 -0.05 0.89
CA LEU A 141 7.86 -1.45 0.49
C LEU A 141 6.96 -2.41 1.29
N LEU A 142 6.97 -2.32 2.63
CA LEU A 142 6.24 -3.26 3.47
C LEU A 142 4.71 -3.16 3.28
N PRO A 143 4.09 -1.98 3.19
CA PRO A 143 2.69 -1.86 2.78
C PRO A 143 2.40 -2.43 1.38
N ALA A 144 3.33 -2.32 0.43
CA ALA A 144 3.16 -2.85 -0.92
C ALA A 144 3.19 -4.39 -0.96
N ILE A 145 4.14 -5.01 -0.26
CA ILE A 145 4.21 -6.47 -0.11
C ILE A 145 3.02 -6.99 0.72
N GLY A 146 2.63 -6.27 1.77
CA GLY A 146 1.40 -6.55 2.52
C GLY A 146 0.13 -6.48 1.64
N ARG A 147 0.06 -5.53 0.70
CA ARG A 147 -1.03 -5.45 -0.29
C ARG A 147 -1.03 -6.65 -1.24
N ILE A 148 0.13 -7.09 -1.71
CA ILE A 148 0.27 -8.31 -2.53
C ILE A 148 -0.22 -9.54 -1.76
N ALA A 149 0.19 -9.69 -0.49
CA ALA A 149 -0.26 -10.79 0.36
C ALA A 149 -1.79 -10.75 0.60
N ALA A 150 -2.38 -9.57 0.80
CA ALA A 150 -3.82 -9.38 0.95
C ALA A 150 -4.59 -9.76 -0.33
N LEU A 151 -4.13 -9.30 -1.50
CA LEU A 151 -4.70 -9.65 -2.81
C LEU A 151 -4.58 -11.15 -3.09
N PHE A 152 -3.44 -11.76 -2.78
CA PHE A 152 -3.25 -13.20 -2.95
C PHE A 152 -4.16 -14.03 -2.03
N LEU A 153 -4.28 -13.61 -0.76
CA LEU A 153 -5.14 -14.29 0.21
C LEU A 153 -6.62 -14.28 -0.22
N GLU A 154 -7.11 -13.16 -0.77
CA GLU A 154 -8.45 -13.09 -1.36
C GLU A 154 -8.70 -14.19 -2.40
N VAL A 155 -7.73 -14.44 -3.29
CA VAL A 155 -7.84 -15.50 -4.32
C VAL A 155 -8.09 -16.86 -3.69
N CYS A 156 -7.28 -17.21 -2.69
CA CYS A 156 -7.33 -18.52 -2.05
C CYS A 156 -8.62 -18.73 -1.27
N LEU A 157 -9.17 -17.66 -0.67
CA LEU A 157 -10.47 -17.68 -0.01
C LEU A 157 -11.61 -17.89 -1.02
N ARG A 158 -11.61 -17.13 -2.14
CA ARG A 158 -12.60 -17.35 -3.22
C ARG A 158 -12.51 -18.76 -3.82
N ALA A 159 -11.30 -19.27 -4.05
CA ALA A 159 -11.07 -20.57 -4.67
C ALA A 159 -11.65 -21.75 -3.85
N VAL A 160 -11.77 -21.59 -2.53
CA VAL A 160 -12.37 -22.60 -1.63
C VAL A 160 -13.87 -22.35 -1.38
N ASN A 161 -14.48 -21.42 -2.13
CA ASN A 161 -15.91 -21.08 -2.09
C ASN A 161 -16.42 -20.73 -0.67
N THR A 162 -15.58 -20.13 0.17
CA THR A 162 -16.01 -19.63 1.48
C THR A 162 -16.89 -18.40 1.30
N SER A 163 -18.21 -18.63 1.26
CA SER A 163 -19.22 -17.57 1.13
C SER A 163 -19.21 -16.54 2.27
N THR A 164 -18.49 -16.82 3.35
CA THR A 164 -18.22 -15.87 4.44
C THR A 164 -16.73 -15.80 4.76
N TYR A 165 -16.23 -14.59 4.97
CA TYR A 165 -14.88 -14.28 5.47
C TYR A 165 -14.73 -14.58 6.99
N THR A 166 -15.47 -15.55 7.52
CA THR A 166 -15.56 -15.84 8.97
C THR A 166 -14.30 -16.55 9.48
N GLY A 167 -13.84 -16.13 10.66
CA GLY A 167 -12.69 -16.74 11.35
C GLY A 167 -11.33 -16.20 10.91
N ILE A 168 -11.29 -15.47 9.78
CA ILE A 168 -10.09 -14.86 9.22
C ILE A 168 -9.52 -13.81 10.18
N ILE A 169 -8.21 -13.86 10.42
CA ILE A 169 -7.46 -12.94 11.29
C ILE A 169 -6.39 -12.22 10.45
N ILE A 170 -6.60 -10.94 10.17
CA ILE A 170 -5.74 -10.17 9.25
C ILE A 170 -5.48 -8.75 9.75
N PRO A 171 -4.43 -8.07 9.26
CA PRO A 171 -4.26 -6.65 9.48
C PRO A 171 -5.42 -5.86 8.85
N ARG A 172 -5.92 -4.84 9.53
CA ARG A 172 -7.03 -3.98 9.07
C ARG A 172 -6.79 -3.37 7.68
N SER A 173 -5.55 -3.06 7.31
CA SER A 173 -5.26 -2.61 5.95
C SER A 173 -5.50 -3.69 4.89
N TRP A 174 -5.28 -4.96 5.20
CA TRP A 174 -5.53 -6.07 4.27
C TRP A 174 -7.03 -6.24 4.04
N ALA A 175 -7.84 -6.14 5.11
CA ALA A 175 -9.29 -6.22 4.99
C ALA A 175 -9.86 -5.13 4.05
N ARG A 176 -9.38 -3.88 4.17
CA ARG A 176 -9.71 -2.80 3.22
C ARG A 176 -9.36 -3.15 1.77
N VAL A 177 -8.23 -3.81 1.52
CA VAL A 177 -7.84 -4.26 0.18
C VAL A 177 -8.81 -5.34 -0.31
N ILE A 178 -9.00 -6.42 0.46
CA ILE A 178 -9.86 -7.58 0.15
C ILE A 178 -11.31 -7.19 -0.16
N ILE A 179 -11.86 -6.19 0.54
CA ILE A 179 -13.22 -5.69 0.31
C ILE A 179 -13.28 -4.76 -0.92
N SER A 180 -12.20 -4.04 -1.21
CA SER A 180 -12.12 -3.17 -2.39
C SER A 180 -11.86 -3.94 -3.69
N SER A 181 -11.41 -5.20 -3.61
CA SER A 181 -11.11 -6.06 -4.76
C SER A 181 -12.23 -7.03 -5.15
N GLN A 182 -13.48 -6.82 -4.71
CA GLN A 182 -14.60 -7.74 -5.01
C GLN A 182 -14.81 -8.12 -6.50
N GLU A 183 -14.35 -7.30 -7.45
CA GLU A 183 -14.44 -7.54 -8.89
C GLU A 183 -13.36 -8.48 -9.47
N THR A 184 -12.36 -8.89 -8.70
CA THR A 184 -11.14 -9.51 -9.25
C THR A 184 -11.30 -11.01 -9.56
N THR A 185 -11.12 -11.36 -10.84
CA THR A 185 -11.11 -12.74 -11.34
C THR A 185 -9.70 -13.32 -11.28
N LEU A 186 -9.16 -13.50 -10.07
CA LEU A 186 -7.87 -14.15 -9.86
C LEU A 186 -8.00 -15.69 -9.87
N SER A 187 -7.03 -16.35 -10.50
CA SER A 187 -6.85 -17.81 -10.43
C SER A 187 -5.81 -18.17 -9.35
N SER A 188 -6.12 -19.08 -8.43
CA SER A 188 -5.21 -19.52 -7.37
C SER A 188 -4.06 -20.37 -7.94
N SER A 189 -2.89 -19.78 -8.13
CA SER A 189 -1.68 -20.48 -8.57
C SER A 189 -0.80 -20.86 -7.38
N SER A 190 -0.52 -22.16 -7.21
CA SER A 190 0.41 -22.67 -6.19
C SER A 190 1.85 -22.20 -6.42
N ALA A 191 2.24 -21.94 -7.67
CA ALA A 191 3.53 -21.34 -8.01
C ALA A 191 3.64 -19.91 -7.43
N LEU A 192 2.59 -19.10 -7.55
CA LEU A 192 2.56 -17.73 -7.02
C LEU A 192 2.69 -17.68 -5.49
N LEU A 193 2.10 -18.65 -4.77
CA LEU A 193 2.35 -18.80 -3.33
C LEU A 193 3.83 -19.08 -3.04
N GLY A 194 4.46 -19.96 -3.84
CA GLY A 194 5.91 -20.17 -3.79
C GLY A 194 6.68 -18.88 -4.01
N GLU A 195 6.30 -18.08 -5.00
CA GLU A 195 6.96 -16.80 -5.31
C GLU A 195 6.83 -15.77 -4.17
N ILE A 196 5.65 -15.69 -3.54
CA ILE A 196 5.38 -14.77 -2.41
C ILE A 196 6.14 -15.20 -1.16
N ILE A 197 6.18 -16.51 -0.85
CA ILE A 197 6.95 -17.03 0.28
C ILE A 197 8.44 -16.71 0.11
N GLU A 198 9.00 -16.91 -1.08
CA GLU A 198 10.38 -16.52 -1.40
C GLU A 198 10.63 -15.01 -1.31
N LEU A 199 9.62 -14.17 -1.58
CA LEU A 199 9.73 -12.71 -1.44
C LEU A 199 9.82 -12.29 0.04
N PHE A 200 9.03 -12.90 0.91
CA PHE A 200 9.14 -12.71 2.37
C PHE A 200 10.46 -13.28 2.91
N GLU A 201 10.87 -14.49 2.52
CA GLU A 201 12.17 -15.08 2.89
C GLU A 201 13.35 -14.15 2.53
N LEU A 202 13.31 -13.54 1.33
CA LEU A 202 14.33 -12.60 0.87
C LEU A 202 14.34 -11.30 1.71
N LEU A 203 13.19 -10.66 1.91
CA LEU A 203 13.14 -9.43 2.70
C LEU A 203 13.53 -9.67 4.17
N LEU A 204 13.08 -10.77 4.78
CA LEU A 204 13.42 -11.12 6.16
C LEU A 204 14.93 -11.37 6.34
N SER A 205 15.57 -12.08 5.43
CA SER A 205 17.03 -12.32 5.49
C SER A 205 17.87 -11.06 5.26
N GLN A 206 17.34 -10.07 4.52
CA GLN A 206 17.97 -8.77 4.36
C GLN A 206 17.73 -7.85 5.57
N LEU A 207 16.55 -7.90 6.19
CA LEU A 207 16.26 -7.19 7.45
C LEU A 207 17.06 -7.77 8.64
N SER A 208 17.34 -9.07 8.65
CA SER A 208 18.11 -9.73 9.71
C SER A 208 19.62 -9.52 9.60
N THR A 209 20.12 -8.87 8.55
CA THR A 209 21.57 -8.69 8.31
C THR A 209 21.96 -7.25 7.94
N LEU A 210 22.84 -6.65 8.75
CA LEU A 210 23.33 -5.27 8.56
C LEU A 210 24.14 -5.06 7.27
N GLU A 211 24.71 -6.11 6.70
CA GLU A 211 25.45 -6.06 5.43
C GLU A 211 24.51 -5.89 4.22
N GLU A 212 23.38 -6.60 4.22
CA GLU A 212 22.45 -6.64 3.08
C GLU A 212 21.47 -5.47 3.09
N SER A 213 21.02 -5.05 4.27
CA SER A 213 20.08 -3.95 4.49
C SER A 213 20.57 -2.55 4.10
N LYS A 214 21.78 -2.40 3.53
CA LYS A 214 22.32 -1.12 3.01
C LYS A 214 21.36 -0.36 2.10
N HIS A 215 20.59 -1.10 1.30
CA HIS A 215 19.65 -0.54 0.32
C HIS A 215 18.24 -0.33 0.88
N LEU A 216 17.96 -0.85 2.07
CA LEU A 216 16.69 -0.67 2.77
C LEU A 216 16.79 0.64 3.55
N LEU A 217 15.93 1.60 3.21
CA LEU A 217 15.94 2.97 3.75
C LEU A 217 14.76 3.18 4.70
N TYR A 218 14.85 4.16 5.58
CA TYR A 218 13.76 4.50 6.51
C TYR A 218 13.69 6.01 6.81
N GLY A 219 12.59 6.43 7.43
CA GLY A 219 12.36 7.83 7.81
C GLY A 219 12.06 8.75 6.63
N THR A 220 12.19 10.07 6.86
CA THR A 220 12.01 11.13 5.85
C THR A 220 13.31 11.65 5.24
N GLU A 221 14.45 11.16 5.73
CA GLU A 221 15.80 11.49 5.24
C GLU A 221 16.39 10.34 4.42
N ASP A 222 15.57 9.30 4.15
CA ASP A 222 15.92 8.08 3.40
C ASP A 222 17.23 7.42 3.91
N SER A 223 17.40 7.44 5.24
CA SER A 223 18.54 6.88 5.95
C SER A 223 18.63 5.37 5.74
N SER A 224 19.82 4.85 5.39
CA SER A 224 20.04 3.42 5.26
C SER A 224 19.94 2.71 6.61
N LEU A 225 19.17 1.61 6.67
CA LEU A 225 18.91 0.83 7.89
C LEU A 225 20.20 0.28 8.53
N ARG A 226 21.25 0.05 7.74
CA ARG A 226 22.58 -0.34 8.23
C ARG A 226 23.20 0.67 9.21
N PHE A 227 22.86 1.94 9.07
CA PHE A 227 23.34 3.03 9.94
C PHE A 227 22.28 3.50 10.94
N CYS A 228 21.26 2.68 11.20
CA CYS A 228 20.30 2.94 12.26
C CYS A 228 20.91 2.59 13.62
N GLU A 229 21.19 3.60 14.44
CA GLU A 229 21.63 3.43 15.85
C GLU A 229 20.47 2.93 16.74
N ASP A 230 19.22 3.09 16.30
CA ASP A 230 18.02 2.62 16.99
C ASP A 230 17.63 1.21 16.50
N GLU A 231 18.04 0.18 17.26
CA GLU A 231 17.69 -1.23 17.04
C GLU A 231 16.16 -1.44 16.90
N HIS A 232 15.35 -0.64 17.63
CA HIS A 232 13.90 -0.78 17.62
C HIS A 232 13.28 -0.44 16.27
N VAL A 233 13.92 0.41 15.44
CA VAL A 233 13.46 0.69 14.08
C VAL A 233 13.63 -0.55 13.19
N ARG A 234 14.77 -1.24 13.27
CA ARG A 234 15.02 -2.50 12.53
C ARG A 234 14.04 -3.59 12.97
N ASP A 235 13.90 -3.76 14.28
CA ASP A 235 12.92 -4.68 14.88
C ASP A 235 11.49 -4.32 14.47
N SER A 236 11.15 -3.05 14.30
CA SER A 236 9.79 -2.63 13.89
C SER A 236 9.40 -3.10 12.48
N PHE A 237 10.32 -2.98 11.52
CA PHE A 237 10.10 -3.47 10.16
C PHE A 237 10.18 -5.00 10.10
N MET A 238 11.03 -5.63 10.91
CA MET A 238 11.10 -7.08 11.08
C MET A 238 9.78 -7.66 11.61
N ALA A 239 9.26 -7.12 12.71
CA ALA A 239 8.00 -7.53 13.33
C ALA A 239 6.81 -7.36 12.36
N GLN A 240 6.74 -6.25 11.62
CA GLN A 240 5.71 -6.03 10.60
C GLN A 240 5.80 -7.07 9.47
N CYS A 241 7.02 -7.36 8.98
CA CYS A 241 7.25 -8.35 7.93
C CYS A 241 6.90 -9.77 8.38
N LEU A 242 7.31 -10.17 9.59
CA LEU A 242 6.97 -11.45 10.21
C LEU A 242 5.46 -11.59 10.43
N THR A 243 4.79 -10.53 10.89
CA THR A 243 3.32 -10.50 11.05
C THR A 243 2.62 -10.79 9.72
N TYR A 244 3.04 -10.14 8.64
CA TYR A 244 2.49 -10.39 7.30
C TYR A 244 2.78 -11.80 6.79
N PHE A 245 3.99 -12.32 6.99
CA PHE A 245 4.36 -13.67 6.55
C PHE A 245 3.58 -14.76 7.30
N CYS A 246 3.42 -14.61 8.62
CA CYS A 246 2.70 -15.56 9.46
C CYS A 246 1.18 -15.51 9.24
N LEU A 247 0.57 -14.32 9.14
CA LEU A 247 -0.87 -14.20 8.86
C LEU A 247 -1.22 -14.65 7.44
N LEU A 248 -0.32 -14.50 6.46
CA LEU A 248 -0.51 -15.14 5.15
C LEU A 248 -0.62 -16.67 5.29
N GLY A 249 0.33 -17.31 5.98
CA GLY A 249 0.29 -18.75 6.21
C GLY A 249 -0.94 -19.22 7.00
N TYR A 250 -1.36 -18.45 8.00
CA TYR A 250 -2.44 -18.83 8.91
C TYR A 250 -3.81 -18.86 8.23
N ASN A 251 -4.11 -17.88 7.37
CA ASN A 251 -5.43 -17.74 6.75
C ASN A 251 -5.59 -18.53 5.44
N LEU A 252 -4.56 -19.25 4.98
CA LEU A 252 -4.67 -20.11 3.80
C LEU A 252 -5.41 -21.42 4.13
N PRO A 253 -6.24 -21.94 3.19
CA PRO A 253 -6.81 -23.28 3.29
C PRO A 253 -5.75 -24.37 3.04
N ASP A 254 -5.97 -25.58 3.57
CA ASP A 254 -5.05 -26.73 3.50
C ASP A 254 -3.58 -26.38 3.80
N ASN A 255 -3.41 -25.57 4.85
CA ASN A 255 -2.16 -24.88 5.17
C ASN A 255 -1.05 -25.75 5.77
N SER A 256 -1.26 -27.01 6.15
CA SER A 256 -0.27 -27.83 6.89
C SER A 256 1.14 -27.87 6.26
N VAL A 257 1.24 -28.02 4.93
CA VAL A 257 2.51 -27.99 4.19
C VAL A 257 3.13 -26.57 4.18
N ILE A 258 2.28 -25.55 4.11
CA ILE A 258 2.66 -24.13 4.04
C ILE A 258 3.14 -23.65 5.43
N MET A 259 2.40 -23.99 6.49
CA MET A 259 2.78 -23.85 7.90
C MET A 259 4.16 -24.48 8.12
N SER A 260 4.34 -25.76 7.76
CA SER A 260 5.60 -26.47 7.95
C SER A 260 6.75 -25.81 7.18
N LYS A 261 6.51 -25.28 5.97
CA LYS A 261 7.51 -24.50 5.22
C LYS A 261 7.86 -23.20 5.97
N ILE A 262 6.86 -22.42 6.39
CA ILE A 262 7.08 -21.14 7.08
C ILE A 262 7.80 -21.37 8.42
N MET A 263 7.37 -22.32 9.25
CA MET A 263 8.06 -22.69 10.50
C MET A 263 9.53 -23.09 10.26
N SER A 264 9.79 -23.90 9.22
CA SER A 264 11.16 -24.28 8.83
C SER A 264 12.01 -23.10 8.33
N ARG A 265 11.40 -21.96 7.96
CA ARG A 265 12.09 -20.70 7.64
C ARG A 265 12.23 -19.81 8.86
N LEU A 266 11.22 -19.67 9.71
CA LEU A 266 11.27 -18.91 10.96
C LEU A 266 12.38 -19.43 11.88
N GLY A 267 12.47 -20.75 12.10
CA GLY A 267 13.55 -21.33 12.90
C GLY A 267 14.96 -21.12 12.30
N LYS A 268 15.07 -21.04 10.97
CA LYS A 268 16.35 -20.68 10.30
C LYS A 268 16.68 -19.21 10.44
N LEU A 269 15.69 -18.32 10.35
CA LEU A 269 15.87 -16.87 10.53
C LEU A 269 16.25 -16.55 11.99
N GLY A 270 15.58 -17.15 12.98
CA GLY A 270 15.93 -17.01 14.39
C GLY A 270 17.37 -17.41 14.71
N TYR A 271 17.87 -18.50 14.11
CA TYR A 271 19.27 -18.90 14.24
C TYR A 271 20.28 -17.84 13.72
N TYR A 272 19.91 -17.08 12.68
CA TYR A 272 20.72 -15.98 12.16
C TYR A 272 20.43 -14.63 12.83
N TYR A 273 19.45 -14.54 13.72
CA TYR A 273 19.07 -13.33 14.45
C TYR A 273 19.07 -13.56 15.99
N PRO A 274 20.16 -14.09 16.59
CA PRO A 274 20.22 -14.49 18.00
C PRO A 274 20.26 -13.31 18.99
N TYR A 275 20.16 -12.07 18.50
CA TYR A 275 20.19 -10.83 19.29
C TYR A 275 18.92 -9.99 19.06
N ALA A 276 17.76 -10.65 19.04
CA ALA A 276 16.46 -9.96 19.06
C ALA A 276 16.22 -9.32 20.44
N GLU A 277 16.66 -8.08 20.65
CA GLU A 277 16.33 -7.34 21.88
C GLU A 277 14.81 -7.19 22.06
N CYS A 278 14.05 -7.09 20.97
CA CYS A 278 12.61 -7.24 21.02
C CYS A 278 12.19 -8.69 21.32
N SER A 279 11.94 -8.96 22.61
CA SER A 279 11.37 -10.22 23.11
C SER A 279 10.07 -10.65 22.41
N SER A 280 9.32 -9.72 21.82
CA SER A 280 8.14 -10.05 21.00
C SER A 280 8.49 -10.74 19.69
N ILE A 281 9.59 -10.36 19.04
CA ILE A 281 10.09 -11.00 17.80
C ILE A 281 10.68 -12.37 18.12
N GLN A 282 11.45 -12.48 19.22
CA GLN A 282 12.00 -13.76 19.66
C GLN A 282 10.89 -14.81 19.87
N ARG A 283 9.75 -14.40 20.46
CA ARG A 283 8.56 -15.25 20.61
C ARG A 283 7.86 -15.63 19.30
N ILE A 284 8.16 -15.01 18.16
CA ILE A 284 7.74 -15.49 16.82
C ILE A 284 8.68 -16.59 16.30
N PHE A 285 9.98 -16.53 16.61
CA PHE A 285 10.94 -17.57 16.22
C PHE A 285 10.84 -18.83 17.10
N ASP A 286 10.51 -18.67 18.39
CA ASP A 286 10.40 -19.76 19.37
C ASP A 286 9.06 -20.54 19.31
N ILE A 287 8.18 -20.23 18.36
CA ILE A 287 6.85 -20.85 18.23
C ILE A 287 6.97 -22.37 18.05
N GLN A 288 6.21 -23.12 18.86
CA GLN A 288 6.14 -24.59 18.79
C GLN A 288 4.84 -25.12 18.17
N ARG A 289 3.80 -24.27 18.09
CA ARG A 289 2.45 -24.60 17.63
C ARG A 289 1.92 -23.48 16.74
N TRP A 290 1.36 -23.82 15.58
CA TRP A 290 0.87 -22.81 14.64
C TRP A 290 -0.39 -22.10 15.16
N GLU A 291 -1.13 -22.80 16.03
CA GLU A 291 -2.32 -22.34 16.73
C GLU A 291 -2.06 -21.09 17.58
N ASP A 292 -0.85 -20.97 18.16
CA ASP A 292 -0.46 -19.89 19.08
C ASP A 292 -0.12 -18.57 18.34
N ILE A 293 0.09 -18.61 17.02
CA ILE A 293 0.54 -17.48 16.20
C ILE A 293 -0.33 -16.22 16.37
N PRO A 294 -1.68 -16.27 16.27
CA PRO A 294 -2.47 -15.05 16.28
C PRO A 294 -2.40 -14.32 17.63
N GLU A 295 -2.27 -15.04 18.74
CA GLU A 295 -2.13 -14.43 20.07
C GLU A 295 -0.76 -13.76 20.21
N ILE A 296 0.31 -14.44 19.79
CA ILE A 296 1.68 -13.90 19.79
C ILE A 296 1.78 -12.66 18.90
N LEU A 297 1.17 -12.67 17.72
CA LEU A 297 1.11 -11.49 16.84
C LEU A 297 0.26 -10.37 17.41
N CYS A 298 -0.84 -10.66 18.11
CA CYS A 298 -1.59 -9.65 18.86
C CYS A 298 -0.78 -9.07 20.03
N GLU A 299 0.18 -9.80 20.59
CA GLU A 299 1.12 -9.27 21.58
C GLU A 299 2.23 -8.39 20.98
N VAL A 300 2.82 -8.82 19.86
CA VAL A 300 3.77 -8.01 19.05
C VAL A 300 3.13 -6.69 18.63
N GLN A 301 1.84 -6.72 18.26
CA GLN A 301 1.11 -5.54 17.82
C GLN A 301 0.71 -4.58 18.98
N LYS A 302 0.84 -5.01 20.25
CA LYS A 302 0.67 -4.12 21.44
C LYS A 302 1.88 -3.22 21.66
N SER A 303 3.11 -3.71 21.40
CA SER A 303 4.31 -2.90 21.48
C SER A 303 4.49 -2.00 20.24
N GLN A 304 3.90 -2.39 19.09
CA GLN A 304 4.10 -1.70 17.81
C GLN A 304 2.78 -1.53 17.01
N PRO A 305 2.07 -0.39 17.18
CA PRO A 305 0.72 -0.18 16.65
C PRO A 305 0.67 0.26 15.17
N PHE A 306 1.38 -0.43 14.27
CA PHE A 306 1.38 -0.11 12.84
C PHE A 306 0.08 -0.47 12.11
N ASN A 307 -0.61 -1.52 12.57
CA ASN A 307 -1.80 -2.06 11.91
C ASN A 307 -2.64 -2.85 12.92
N GLU A 308 -3.92 -2.52 13.04
CA GLU A 308 -4.85 -3.20 13.94
C GLU A 308 -5.13 -4.62 13.39
N ILE A 309 -4.79 -5.67 14.14
CA ILE A 309 -5.17 -7.05 13.82
C ILE A 309 -6.65 -7.21 14.16
N ILE A 310 -7.42 -7.66 13.17
CA ILE A 310 -8.86 -7.86 13.28
C ILE A 310 -9.23 -9.31 13.03
N GLN A 311 -10.29 -9.78 13.69
CA GLN A 311 -10.90 -11.08 13.44
C GLN A 311 -12.31 -10.88 12.86
N ILE A 312 -12.55 -11.38 11.64
CA ILE A 312 -13.78 -11.16 10.88
C ILE A 312 -14.81 -12.26 11.20
N GLN A 313 -16.08 -11.92 11.39
CA GLN A 313 -17.16 -12.87 11.70
C GLN A 313 -18.45 -12.51 10.97
N PHE A 314 -19.07 -13.44 10.23
CA PHE A 314 -20.42 -13.24 9.71
C PHE A 314 -21.46 -13.42 10.82
N LYS A 315 -22.44 -12.53 10.92
CA LYS A 315 -23.48 -12.59 11.96
C LYS A 315 -24.25 -13.92 11.88
N GLY A 316 -24.34 -14.63 13.00
CA GLY A 316 -24.98 -15.94 13.09
C GLY A 316 -24.04 -17.14 12.89
N THR A 317 -22.79 -16.93 12.46
CA THR A 317 -21.77 -18.00 12.50
C THR A 317 -21.15 -18.11 13.89
N LEU A 318 -20.95 -19.36 14.36
CA LEU A 318 -20.16 -19.62 15.55
C LEU A 318 -18.67 -19.49 15.21
N LEU A 319 -17.98 -18.63 15.94
CA LEU A 319 -16.54 -18.43 15.82
C LEU A 319 -15.83 -19.32 16.86
N LEU A 320 -15.25 -20.42 16.40
CA LEU A 320 -14.71 -21.50 17.25
C LEU A 320 -13.61 -21.02 18.22
N HIS A 321 -12.72 -20.14 17.75
CA HIS A 321 -11.53 -19.71 18.49
C HIS A 321 -11.42 -18.17 18.49
N PRO A 322 -11.96 -17.49 19.53
CA PRO A 322 -11.86 -16.04 19.69
C PRO A 322 -10.47 -15.66 20.20
N ILE A 323 -9.71 -14.88 19.42
CA ILE A 323 -8.30 -14.58 19.70
C ILE A 323 -8.15 -13.37 20.63
N SER A 324 -7.31 -13.52 21.66
CA SER A 324 -7.07 -12.48 22.65
C SER A 324 -6.31 -11.28 22.06
N GLY A 325 -6.94 -10.10 22.07
CA GLY A 325 -6.35 -8.84 21.60
C GLY A 325 -6.67 -8.45 20.17
N ALA A 326 -7.19 -9.35 19.33
CA ALA A 326 -7.70 -8.99 18.01
C ALA A 326 -9.04 -8.25 18.13
N ARG A 327 -9.24 -7.13 17.40
CA ARG A 327 -10.57 -6.49 17.34
C ARG A 327 -11.49 -7.37 16.50
N ARG A 328 -12.53 -7.93 17.12
CA ARG A 328 -13.58 -8.63 16.36
C ARG A 328 -14.40 -7.62 15.56
N ILE A 329 -14.64 -7.93 14.29
CA ILE A 329 -15.57 -7.17 13.44
C ILE A 329 -16.64 -8.13 12.91
N THR A 330 -17.86 -7.95 13.39
CA THR A 330 -19.03 -8.72 12.96
C THR A 330 -19.75 -7.96 11.85
N TYR A 331 -20.09 -8.64 10.74
CA TYR A 331 -20.79 -8.04 9.60
C TYR A 331 -22.07 -8.82 9.24
N THR A 332 -23.04 -8.13 8.64
CA THR A 332 -24.39 -8.65 8.35
C THR A 332 -24.61 -8.96 6.88
N ASP A 333 -24.05 -8.15 5.99
CA ASP A 333 -24.19 -8.27 4.54
C ASP A 333 -23.07 -9.11 3.89
N LEU A 334 -23.43 -10.08 3.04
CA LEU A 334 -22.49 -10.89 2.26
C LEU A 334 -21.75 -10.07 1.18
N ALA A 335 -22.31 -8.96 0.70
CA ALA A 335 -21.61 -8.01 -0.17
C ALA A 335 -20.66 -7.07 0.60
N LEU A 336 -20.49 -7.26 1.92
CA LEU A 336 -19.54 -6.58 2.80
C LEU A 336 -19.72 -5.04 2.89
N SER A 337 -20.89 -4.49 2.54
CA SER A 337 -21.13 -3.05 2.59
C SER A 337 -20.95 -2.50 4.01
N ASP A 338 -21.50 -3.21 5.00
CA ASP A 338 -21.36 -2.90 6.43
C ASP A 338 -19.89 -2.91 6.86
N LEU A 339 -19.15 -3.92 6.41
CA LEU A 339 -17.77 -4.18 6.81
C LEU A 339 -16.86 -3.04 6.35
N LYS A 340 -17.11 -2.45 5.19
CA LYS A 340 -16.40 -1.24 4.72
C LYS A 340 -16.59 -0.06 5.68
N SER A 341 -17.82 0.20 6.14
CA SER A 341 -18.08 1.33 7.05
C SER A 341 -17.40 1.15 8.42
N ILE A 342 -17.48 -0.04 9.02
CA ILE A 342 -16.84 -0.35 10.31
C ILE A 342 -15.32 -0.30 10.22
N LEU A 343 -14.75 -0.62 9.04
CA LEU A 343 -13.31 -0.52 8.78
C LEU A 343 -12.80 0.90 8.58
N ASP A 344 -13.67 1.91 8.48
CA ASP A 344 -13.28 3.32 8.42
C ASP A 344 -13.46 4.07 9.75
N GLU A 345 -14.28 3.55 10.67
CA GLU A 345 -14.33 4.01 12.06
C GLU A 345 -12.95 3.92 12.74
N PRO A 346 -12.44 4.95 13.43
CA PRO A 346 -11.18 4.86 14.17
C PRO A 346 -11.22 3.68 15.18
N PRO A 347 -10.08 3.08 15.53
CA PRO A 347 -10.04 2.04 16.56
C PRO A 347 -10.61 2.62 17.87
N ALA A 348 -11.82 2.20 18.23
CA ALA A 348 -12.39 2.53 19.52
C ALA A 348 -11.52 1.89 20.61
N ASN A 349 -11.34 2.58 21.74
CA ASN A 349 -10.60 2.03 22.88
C ASN A 349 -11.22 0.68 23.27
N ILE A 350 -10.50 -0.41 23.03
CA ILE A 350 -11.04 -1.76 23.11
C ILE A 350 -11.28 -2.11 24.58
N GLN A 351 -12.51 -1.88 25.06
CA GLN A 351 -13.01 -2.59 26.21
C GLN A 351 -13.23 -4.05 25.79
N PRO A 352 -12.66 -5.04 26.49
CA PRO A 352 -12.91 -6.43 26.19
C PRO A 352 -14.39 -6.73 26.43
N GLN A 353 -15.13 -7.06 25.36
CA GLN A 353 -16.50 -7.52 25.50
C GLN A 353 -16.50 -8.83 26.30
N ALA A 354 -17.20 -8.82 27.44
CA ALA A 354 -17.25 -9.97 28.34
C ALA A 354 -17.78 -11.21 27.60
N TYR A 355 -17.10 -12.35 27.79
CA TYR A 355 -17.51 -13.62 27.20
C TYR A 355 -18.82 -14.09 27.83
N VAL A 356 -19.94 -13.87 27.12
CA VAL A 356 -21.23 -14.43 27.49
C VAL A 356 -21.17 -15.93 27.25
N GLN A 357 -21.06 -16.71 28.33
CA GLN A 357 -21.16 -18.16 28.24
C GLN A 357 -22.55 -18.56 27.70
N PRO A 358 -22.65 -19.48 26.74
CA PRO A 358 -23.94 -20.04 26.36
C PRO A 358 -24.51 -20.82 27.54
N ALA A 359 -25.74 -20.50 27.95
CA ALA A 359 -26.37 -21.12 29.11
C ALA A 359 -26.63 -22.62 28.86
N ALA A 360 -25.95 -23.47 29.65
CA ALA A 360 -26.02 -24.93 29.53
C ALA A 360 -27.32 -25.51 30.13
N ASN A 361 -28.47 -25.19 29.54
CA ASN A 361 -29.75 -25.84 29.86
C ASN A 361 -29.93 -27.14 29.07
N ILE A 362 -29.27 -28.21 29.52
CA ILE A 362 -29.62 -29.58 29.15
C ILE A 362 -30.53 -30.12 30.25
N ASN A 363 -31.85 -30.08 30.03
CA ASN A 363 -32.81 -30.72 30.91
C ASN A 363 -32.73 -32.25 30.72
N GLN A 364 -32.07 -32.94 31.63
CA GLN A 364 -32.27 -34.37 31.84
C GLN A 364 -33.13 -34.56 33.10
N THR A 365 -34.40 -34.89 32.89
CA THR A 365 -35.33 -35.31 33.94
C THR A 365 -35.33 -36.83 34.04
N GLU A 366 -34.97 -37.36 35.20
CA GLU A 366 -35.49 -38.64 35.70
C GLU A 366 -35.38 -38.67 37.24
N ASP A 367 -36.33 -39.34 37.89
CA ASP A 367 -36.58 -39.22 39.33
C ASP A 367 -35.64 -40.05 40.21
N THR A 368 -35.45 -39.64 41.49
CA THR A 368 -35.73 -40.50 42.68
C THR A 368 -35.58 -39.72 44.01
N ILE A 369 -36.73 -39.41 44.63
CA ILE A 369 -37.06 -39.55 46.07
C ILE A 369 -35.92 -39.41 47.13
N ALA A 370 -35.80 -38.20 47.71
CA ALA A 370 -36.01 -37.86 49.15
C ALA A 370 -35.26 -38.61 50.32
N PRO A 371 -35.29 -38.15 51.60
CA PRO A 371 -35.53 -36.80 52.18
C PRO A 371 -34.58 -36.43 53.39
N LEU A 372 -34.94 -35.35 54.13
CA LEU A 372 -34.73 -35.08 55.59
C LEU A 372 -33.51 -34.25 56.13
N VAL A 373 -33.88 -33.24 56.93
CA VAL A 373 -33.30 -32.80 58.24
C VAL A 373 -32.20 -31.70 58.33
N SER A 374 -32.69 -30.45 58.41
CA SER A 374 -32.60 -29.51 59.57
C SER A 374 -31.33 -28.72 59.97
N GLN A 375 -31.59 -27.70 60.82
CA GLN A 375 -30.70 -26.82 61.62
C GLN A 375 -30.22 -25.55 60.87
N LEU A 376 -30.45 -24.28 61.27
CA LEU A 376 -30.49 -23.56 62.58
C LEU A 376 -29.14 -23.60 63.34
N ASN A 377 -28.49 -22.50 63.78
CA ASN A 377 -28.76 -21.04 63.73
C ASN A 377 -27.48 -20.29 63.21
N SER A 378 -26.88 -19.19 63.70
CA SER A 378 -27.09 -18.30 64.88
C SER A 378 -26.37 -16.94 64.77
N ASP A 379 -27.07 -15.92 65.28
CA ASP A 379 -26.62 -14.79 66.11
C ASP A 379 -25.62 -13.72 65.61
N THR A 380 -26.21 -12.57 65.27
CA THR A 380 -25.71 -11.21 65.55
C THR A 380 -25.30 -11.01 67.02
N PRO A 381 -24.41 -10.05 67.34
CA PRO A 381 -24.93 -8.75 67.82
C PRO A 381 -24.17 -7.52 67.30
N ALA A 382 -24.73 -6.33 67.56
CA ALA A 382 -24.20 -5.02 67.13
C ALA A 382 -23.62 -4.22 68.31
N LEU A 383 -22.96 -3.08 68.04
CA LEU A 383 -22.94 -1.94 68.98
C LEU A 383 -22.81 -0.57 68.28
N GLN A 384 -23.30 0.43 69.00
CA GLN A 384 -23.77 1.77 68.61
C GLN A 384 -22.71 2.84 68.25
N ASP A 385 -23.18 3.81 67.47
CA ASP A 385 -23.05 5.28 67.60
C ASP A 385 -21.75 5.94 68.11
N ALA A 386 -21.22 6.84 67.27
CA ALA A 386 -20.55 8.08 67.71
C ALA A 386 -20.78 9.20 66.69
N THR A 387 -21.60 10.20 67.02
CA THR A 387 -21.90 11.34 66.14
C THR A 387 -20.93 12.50 66.39
N THR A 388 -20.07 12.80 65.43
CA THR A 388 -19.16 13.97 65.52
C THR A 388 -19.32 14.87 64.29
N SER A 389 -20.01 15.99 64.47
CA SER A 389 -20.18 17.03 63.45
C SER A 389 -18.88 17.82 63.25
N LEU A 390 -18.34 17.83 62.03
CA LEU A 390 -17.18 18.62 61.65
C LEU A 390 -17.46 19.39 60.34
N GLU A 391 -17.84 20.66 60.46
CA GLU A 391 -17.95 21.58 59.32
C GLU A 391 -16.57 21.95 58.78
N VAL A 392 -16.02 21.11 57.91
CA VAL A 392 -14.80 21.43 57.15
C VAL A 392 -15.22 22.01 55.80
N SER A 393 -15.23 23.34 55.67
CA SER A 393 -15.62 24.04 54.44
C SER A 393 -14.71 23.65 53.27
N PRO A 394 -15.22 22.93 52.24
CA PRO A 394 -14.39 22.30 51.21
C PRO A 394 -13.98 23.27 50.08
N SER A 395 -13.86 24.58 50.37
CA SER A 395 -13.81 25.64 49.35
C SER A 395 -12.41 25.97 48.81
N ALA A 396 -11.34 25.72 49.58
CA ALA A 396 -9.99 26.18 49.19
C ALA A 396 -9.19 25.11 48.43
N PHE A 397 -8.98 23.94 49.05
CA PHE A 397 -8.06 22.89 48.58
C PHE A 397 -8.43 22.25 47.23
N LEU A 398 -9.70 22.31 46.81
CA LEU A 398 -10.11 21.79 45.49
C LEU A 398 -9.66 22.67 44.31
N THR A 399 -9.28 23.93 44.55
CA THR A 399 -9.02 24.91 43.48
C THR A 399 -7.69 24.65 42.76
N GLU A 400 -6.61 24.49 43.52
CA GLU A 400 -5.27 24.29 42.97
C GLU A 400 -5.11 22.92 42.31
N SER A 401 -5.65 21.86 42.93
CA SER A 401 -5.73 20.53 42.33
C SER A 401 -6.52 20.53 41.01
N ARG A 402 -7.64 21.26 40.94
CA ARG A 402 -8.40 21.45 39.69
C ARG A 402 -7.61 22.24 38.64
N MET A 403 -6.87 23.29 39.03
CA MET A 403 -6.03 24.05 38.09
C MET A 403 -4.91 23.18 37.50
N VAL A 404 -4.23 22.37 38.32
CA VAL A 404 -3.22 21.41 37.84
C VAL A 404 -3.86 20.35 36.93
N ALA A 405 -5.03 19.82 37.29
CA ALA A 405 -5.74 18.85 36.45
C ALA A 405 -6.18 19.46 35.10
N VAL A 406 -6.73 20.68 35.09
CA VAL A 406 -7.10 21.39 33.85
C VAL A 406 -5.88 21.67 33.00
N ALA A 407 -4.79 22.23 33.56
CA ALA A 407 -3.55 22.47 32.83
C ALA A 407 -2.92 21.18 32.28
N THR A 408 -3.07 20.06 32.99
CA THR A 408 -2.64 18.74 32.52
C THR A 408 -3.51 18.23 31.37
N ILE A 409 -4.84 18.35 31.47
CA ILE A 409 -5.79 17.98 30.41
C ILE A 409 -5.63 18.86 29.18
N GLU A 410 -5.32 20.15 29.34
CA GLU A 410 -5.02 21.06 28.23
C GLU A 410 -3.66 20.77 27.60
N ASN A 411 -2.62 20.45 28.39
CA ASN A 411 -1.36 19.94 27.84
C ASN A 411 -1.57 18.62 27.07
N TYR A 412 -2.38 17.71 27.59
CA TYR A 412 -2.69 16.43 26.93
C TYR A 412 -3.48 16.66 25.62
N ARG A 413 -4.55 17.47 25.66
CA ARG A 413 -5.28 17.90 24.45
C ARG A 413 -4.33 18.58 23.45
N THR A 414 -3.42 19.43 23.89
CA THR A 414 -2.46 20.12 23.00
C THR A 414 -1.40 19.17 22.45
N ARG A 415 -0.94 18.18 23.23
CA ARG A 415 0.03 17.15 22.80
C ARG A 415 -0.56 16.13 21.84
N TYR A 416 -1.83 15.74 21.98
CA TYR A 416 -2.44 14.66 21.17
C TYR A 416 -3.36 15.17 20.04
N ARG A 417 -4.10 16.27 20.23
CA ARG A 417 -4.97 16.85 19.18
C ARG A 417 -4.16 17.48 18.06
N ASN A 418 -2.96 18.00 18.33
CA ASN A 418 -2.09 18.53 17.28
C ASN A 418 -1.54 17.44 16.33
N PRO A 419 -1.02 16.29 16.80
CA PRO A 419 -0.73 15.13 15.96
C PRO A 419 -1.95 14.61 15.19
N LEU A 420 -3.11 14.46 15.84
CA LEU A 420 -4.34 14.02 15.15
C LEU A 420 -4.75 15.00 14.03
N GLN A 421 -4.76 16.31 14.29
CA GLN A 421 -5.03 17.32 13.25
C GLN A 421 -3.92 17.42 12.19
N ARG A 422 -2.69 16.96 12.47
CA ARG A 422 -1.64 16.81 11.45
C ARG A 422 -1.88 15.58 10.59
N LEU A 423 -2.31 14.46 11.17
CA LEU A 423 -2.69 13.24 10.44
C LEU A 423 -3.95 13.47 9.59
N GLU A 424 -4.94 14.20 10.09
CA GLU A 424 -6.13 14.63 9.33
C GLU A 424 -5.75 15.54 8.15
N ARG A 425 -4.83 16.50 8.34
CA ARG A 425 -4.33 17.35 7.26
C ARG A 425 -3.47 16.60 6.26
N ALA A 426 -2.59 15.71 6.73
CA ALA A 426 -1.79 14.84 5.88
C ALA A 426 -2.69 13.96 4.99
N ARG A 427 -3.76 13.38 5.53
CA ARG A 427 -4.78 12.67 4.74
C ARG A 427 -5.53 13.57 3.76
N GLN A 428 -5.87 14.80 4.14
CA GLN A 428 -6.48 15.77 3.21
C GLN A 428 -5.53 16.18 2.08
N GLU A 429 -4.22 16.19 2.34
CA GLU A 429 -3.18 16.54 1.37
C GLU A 429 -2.81 15.32 0.51
N GLU A 430 -2.81 14.11 1.06
CA GLU A 430 -2.78 12.81 0.35
C GLU A 430 -3.97 12.68 -0.62
N HIS A 431 -5.20 12.90 -0.16
CA HIS A 431 -6.40 12.98 -1.01
C HIS A 431 -6.31 14.08 -2.09
N THR A 432 -5.52 15.14 -1.86
CA THR A 432 -5.31 16.18 -2.88
C THR A 432 -4.35 15.71 -3.97
N LEU A 433 -3.32 14.92 -3.64
CA LEU A 433 -2.45 14.29 -4.63
C LEU A 433 -3.21 13.20 -5.42
N ASP A 434 -3.99 12.36 -4.73
CA ASP A 434 -4.87 11.37 -5.36
C ASP A 434 -5.84 12.02 -6.34
N HIS A 435 -6.45 13.15 -5.96
CA HIS A 435 -7.35 13.92 -6.83
C HIS A 435 -6.65 14.44 -8.09
N GLU A 436 -5.43 14.98 -7.99
CA GLU A 436 -4.67 15.38 -9.18
C GLU A 436 -4.29 14.17 -10.05
N PHE A 437 -3.95 13.02 -9.44
CA PHE A 437 -3.65 11.80 -10.18
C PHE A 437 -4.89 11.25 -10.91
N VAL A 438 -6.04 11.18 -10.25
CA VAL A 438 -7.31 10.73 -10.86
C VAL A 438 -7.71 11.65 -12.00
N ARG A 439 -7.68 12.98 -11.81
CA ARG A 439 -8.02 13.92 -12.90
C ARG A 439 -7.07 13.77 -14.11
N CYS A 440 -5.80 13.49 -13.90
CA CYS A 440 -4.87 13.15 -14.99
C CYS A 440 -5.17 11.77 -15.60
N LEU A 441 -5.49 10.75 -14.81
CA LEU A 441 -5.83 9.41 -15.29
C LEU A 441 -7.05 9.45 -16.23
N ASP A 442 -8.12 10.12 -15.80
CA ASP A 442 -9.39 10.20 -16.52
C ASP A 442 -9.21 10.96 -17.84
N TYR A 443 -8.46 12.07 -17.82
CA TYR A 443 -8.08 12.81 -19.03
C TYR A 443 -7.24 11.93 -19.99
N ALA A 444 -6.28 11.17 -19.47
CA ALA A 444 -5.42 10.30 -20.28
C ALA A 444 -6.14 9.08 -20.87
N GLN A 445 -7.22 8.63 -20.23
CA GLN A 445 -8.11 7.60 -20.76
C GLN A 445 -9.04 8.19 -21.84
N SER A 446 -9.65 9.35 -21.57
CA SER A 446 -10.61 10.00 -22.49
C SER A 446 -9.97 10.47 -23.80
N ASN A 447 -8.73 10.98 -23.76
CA ASN A 447 -8.07 11.62 -24.90
C ASN A 447 -7.08 10.71 -25.66
N ASN A 448 -7.06 9.39 -25.39
CA ASN A 448 -6.21 8.40 -26.08
C ASN A 448 -4.72 8.82 -26.22
N LEU A 449 -4.14 9.37 -25.15
CA LEU A 449 -2.81 9.98 -25.20
C LEU A 449 -1.71 8.98 -25.66
N PRO A 450 -0.84 9.35 -26.62
CA PRO A 450 0.26 8.52 -27.08
C PRO A 450 1.18 8.06 -25.94
N GLN A 451 1.64 6.81 -26.00
CA GLN A 451 2.54 6.16 -25.05
C GLN A 451 3.60 7.09 -24.43
N THR A 452 4.42 7.69 -25.28
CA THR A 452 5.58 8.52 -24.93
C THR A 452 5.21 9.86 -24.30
N TYR A 453 3.98 10.31 -24.49
CA TYR A 453 3.38 11.45 -23.78
C TYR A 453 2.77 10.99 -22.45
N ARG A 454 1.94 9.93 -22.50
CA ARG A 454 1.16 9.38 -21.38
C ARG A 454 2.01 8.97 -20.18
N ILE A 455 3.21 8.41 -20.39
CA ILE A 455 4.14 8.07 -19.30
C ILE A 455 4.60 9.33 -18.55
N ARG A 456 5.02 10.38 -19.27
CA ARG A 456 5.45 11.66 -18.69
C ARG A 456 4.30 12.39 -18.01
N PHE A 457 3.13 12.38 -18.66
CA PHE A 457 1.89 12.98 -18.19
C PHE A 457 1.40 12.32 -16.89
N LEU A 458 1.25 10.99 -16.83
CA LEU A 458 0.76 10.32 -15.61
C LEU A 458 1.82 10.18 -14.51
N GLY A 459 3.11 10.13 -14.85
CA GLY A 459 4.19 10.01 -13.87
C GLY A 459 4.51 11.32 -13.16
N LEU A 460 4.74 12.41 -13.92
CA LEU A 460 5.30 13.65 -13.36
C LEU A 460 4.24 14.73 -13.13
N LEU A 461 3.21 14.83 -13.98
CA LEU A 461 2.26 15.95 -13.92
C LEU A 461 1.47 16.04 -12.60
N PRO A 462 0.94 14.94 -12.01
CA PRO A 462 0.19 15.02 -10.76
C PRO A 462 1.04 15.56 -9.60
N LEU A 463 2.29 15.08 -9.49
CA LEU A 463 3.25 15.52 -8.48
C LEU A 463 3.61 17.00 -8.64
N ILE A 464 3.80 17.47 -9.87
CA ILE A 464 4.09 18.88 -10.18
C ILE A 464 2.87 19.78 -9.90
N LEU A 465 1.68 19.39 -10.33
CA LEU A 465 0.42 20.12 -10.06
C LEU A 465 0.16 20.23 -8.56
N PHE A 466 0.27 19.12 -7.83
CA PHE A 466 0.17 19.10 -6.37
C PHE A 466 1.20 20.04 -5.73
N SER A 467 2.47 19.93 -6.12
CA SER A 467 3.56 20.78 -5.59
C SER A 467 3.34 22.27 -5.84
N LEU A 468 2.89 22.65 -7.04
CA LEU A 468 2.56 24.03 -7.40
C LEU A 468 1.33 24.55 -6.64
N LYS A 469 0.29 23.71 -6.45
CA LYS A 469 -0.90 24.04 -5.65
C LYS A 469 -0.53 24.24 -4.17
N ALA A 470 0.29 23.35 -3.60
CA ALA A 470 0.82 23.46 -2.24
C ALA A 470 1.69 24.71 -2.05
N ALA A 471 2.67 24.95 -2.94
CA ALA A 471 3.53 26.13 -2.90
C ALA A 471 2.72 27.43 -3.02
N SER A 472 1.71 27.48 -3.90
CA SER A 472 0.79 28.62 -4.02
C SER A 472 0.01 28.85 -2.71
N LYS A 473 -0.55 27.80 -2.09
CA LYS A 473 -1.27 27.85 -0.80
C LYS A 473 -0.38 28.39 0.32
N VAL A 474 0.87 27.91 0.44
CA VAL A 474 1.85 28.35 1.45
C VAL A 474 2.25 29.81 1.24
N LEU A 475 2.66 30.19 0.03
CA LEU A 475 3.11 31.56 -0.28
C LEU A 475 1.97 32.58 -0.19
N GLN A 476 0.72 32.21 -0.49
CA GLN A 476 -0.43 33.07 -0.24
C GLN A 476 -0.69 33.28 1.27
N ALA A 477 -0.50 32.25 2.09
CA ALA A 477 -0.61 32.38 3.55
C ALA A 477 0.49 33.26 4.12
N GLU A 478 1.73 33.12 3.65
CA GLU A 478 2.83 34.02 4.01
C GLU A 478 2.63 35.44 3.52
N LYS A 479 2.17 35.65 2.28
CA LYS A 479 1.82 36.98 1.77
C LYS A 479 0.82 37.66 2.71
N LYS A 480 -0.25 36.96 3.12
CA LYS A 480 -1.25 37.46 4.08
C LYS A 480 -0.65 37.73 5.47
N ALA A 481 0.29 36.92 5.94
CA ALA A 481 0.96 37.12 7.23
C ALA A 481 1.92 38.32 7.21
N ASN A 482 2.81 38.39 6.23
CA ASN A 482 3.77 39.49 6.06
C ASN A 482 3.06 40.83 5.81
N ASN A 483 1.95 40.84 5.05
CA ASN A 483 1.12 42.05 4.88
C ASN A 483 0.45 42.52 6.20
N LYS A 484 0.25 41.65 7.20
CA LYS A 484 -0.16 42.09 8.54
C LYS A 484 1.03 42.69 9.31
N LEU A 485 2.19 42.03 9.26
CA LEU A 485 3.41 42.53 9.92
C LEU A 485 3.83 43.92 9.39
N LEU A 486 3.70 44.16 8.08
CA LEU A 486 3.97 45.48 7.46
C LEU A 486 3.09 46.62 8.00
N LEU A 487 1.99 46.33 8.68
CA LEU A 487 1.11 47.33 9.32
C LEU A 487 1.41 47.55 10.80
N THR A 488 2.28 46.72 11.42
CA THR A 488 2.44 46.66 12.88
C THR A 488 3.89 46.53 13.37
N ALA A 489 4.88 46.37 12.48
CA ALA A 489 6.25 46.04 12.84
C ALA A 489 7.17 47.27 12.93
N GLU A 490 8.15 47.19 13.84
CA GLU A 490 9.24 48.15 13.93
C GLU A 490 10.18 48.08 12.71
N ARG A 491 10.94 49.16 12.48
CA ARG A 491 11.66 49.44 11.22
C ARG A 491 12.50 48.28 10.67
N THR A 492 13.28 47.60 11.51
CA THR A 492 14.15 46.48 11.09
C THR A 492 13.37 45.21 10.76
N ALA A 493 12.25 44.95 11.45
CA ALA A 493 11.35 43.84 11.13
C ALA A 493 10.49 44.14 9.88
N LEU A 494 10.20 45.42 9.62
CA LEU A 494 9.44 45.88 8.46
C LEU A 494 10.19 45.61 7.14
N GLU A 495 11.50 45.88 7.08
CA GLU A 495 12.34 45.58 5.91
C GLU A 495 12.31 44.08 5.55
N VAL A 496 12.55 43.20 6.52
CA VAL A 496 12.50 41.73 6.33
C VAL A 496 11.09 41.26 5.96
N ALA A 497 10.03 41.86 6.51
CA ALA A 497 8.65 41.57 6.12
C ALA A 497 8.35 42.04 4.68
N GLN A 498 8.93 43.16 4.24
CA GLN A 498 8.76 43.73 2.90
C GLN A 498 9.45 42.86 1.83
N GLU A 499 10.67 42.38 2.10
CA GLU A 499 11.36 41.42 1.24
C GLU A 499 10.55 40.14 1.06
N ARG A 500 10.11 39.51 2.18
CA ARG A 500 9.32 38.27 2.14
C ARG A 500 7.97 38.46 1.47
N HIS A 501 7.28 39.57 1.72
CA HIS A 501 6.02 39.90 1.04
C HIS A 501 6.21 40.09 -0.47
N SER A 502 7.30 40.74 -0.87
CA SER A 502 7.66 40.98 -2.28
C SER A 502 8.02 39.68 -2.99
N PHE A 503 8.85 38.84 -2.36
CA PHE A 503 9.19 37.50 -2.85
C PHE A 503 7.93 36.64 -3.01
N ALA A 504 7.11 36.49 -1.96
CA ALA A 504 5.89 35.68 -2.02
C ALA A 504 4.92 36.18 -3.10
N THR A 505 4.79 37.50 -3.27
CA THR A 505 3.96 38.10 -4.33
C THR A 505 4.51 37.82 -5.73
N ALA A 506 5.82 37.94 -5.94
CA ALA A 506 6.47 37.68 -7.23
C ALA A 506 6.42 36.19 -7.59
N THR A 507 6.58 35.30 -6.61
CA THR A 507 6.62 33.85 -6.81
C THR A 507 5.22 33.26 -7.03
N VAL A 508 4.18 33.74 -6.32
CA VAL A 508 2.77 33.38 -6.63
C VAL A 508 2.40 33.82 -8.05
N LYS A 509 2.84 35.01 -8.49
CA LYS A 509 2.66 35.46 -9.89
C LYS A 509 3.36 34.58 -10.92
N LYS A 510 4.43 33.86 -10.56
CA LYS A 510 5.14 32.89 -11.44
C LYS A 510 4.51 31.50 -11.43
N ILE A 511 3.97 31.06 -10.28
CA ILE A 511 3.30 29.76 -10.15
C ILE A 511 1.97 29.72 -10.92
N GLY A 512 1.22 30.84 -10.95
CA GLY A 512 -0.07 30.92 -11.66
C GLY A 512 -0.02 30.51 -13.15
N PRO A 513 0.93 31.04 -13.95
CA PRO A 513 1.15 30.58 -15.33
C PRO A 513 1.47 29.09 -15.45
N PHE A 514 2.36 28.53 -14.63
CA PHE A 514 2.66 27.08 -14.66
C PHE A 514 1.42 26.25 -14.35
N LEU A 515 0.63 26.63 -13.34
CA LEU A 515 -0.64 25.95 -13.04
C LEU A 515 -1.63 25.99 -14.21
N LYS A 516 -1.66 27.06 -15.01
CA LYS A 516 -2.51 27.13 -16.21
C LYS A 516 -1.97 26.36 -17.42
N GLN A 517 -0.65 26.25 -17.55
CA GLN A 517 0.01 25.55 -18.65
C GLN A 517 0.09 24.03 -18.44
N LEU A 518 -0.03 23.58 -17.18
CA LEU A 518 0.10 22.19 -16.76
C LEU A 518 -1.20 21.58 -16.22
N ASP A 519 -2.32 22.33 -16.15
CA ASP A 519 -3.61 21.72 -15.82
C ASP A 519 -4.10 20.85 -16.98
N VAL A 520 -4.85 19.79 -16.69
CA VAL A 520 -5.21 18.74 -17.66
C VAL A 520 -5.95 19.30 -18.89
N ASP A 521 -6.73 20.36 -18.70
CA ASP A 521 -7.51 21.03 -19.75
C ASP A 521 -6.66 22.00 -20.62
N ALA A 522 -5.35 22.09 -20.39
CA ALA A 522 -4.47 22.97 -21.13
C ALA A 522 -4.20 22.48 -22.57
N GLU A 523 -4.12 23.42 -23.50
CA GLU A 523 -3.83 23.19 -24.92
C GLU A 523 -2.56 22.35 -25.16
N LEU A 524 -1.57 22.46 -24.26
CA LEU A 524 -0.35 21.64 -24.18
C LEU A 524 -0.62 20.12 -24.24
N HIS A 525 -1.75 19.68 -23.69
CA HIS A 525 -2.16 18.27 -23.62
C HIS A 525 -3.06 17.85 -24.78
N SER A 526 -3.65 18.81 -25.51
CA SER A 526 -4.33 18.55 -26.79
C SER A 526 -3.35 18.48 -27.97
N ILE A 527 -2.26 19.26 -27.93
CA ILE A 527 -1.16 19.23 -28.91
C ILE A 527 -0.25 18.00 -28.72
N GLN A 528 -0.18 17.46 -27.49
CA GLN A 528 0.61 16.26 -27.16
C GLN A 528 2.13 16.40 -27.40
N ASP A 529 2.68 17.63 -27.38
CA ASP A 529 4.13 17.88 -27.45
C ASP A 529 4.82 17.49 -26.13
N ALA A 530 5.40 16.29 -26.09
CA ALA A 530 6.15 15.78 -24.95
C ALA A 530 7.38 16.63 -24.59
N ALA A 531 7.99 17.32 -25.56
CA ALA A 531 9.14 18.20 -25.33
C ALA A 531 8.72 19.56 -24.76
N ALA A 532 7.56 20.12 -25.15
CA ALA A 532 6.97 21.25 -24.43
C ALA A 532 6.56 20.87 -23.00
N LEU A 533 5.98 19.68 -22.81
CA LEU A 533 5.61 19.19 -21.48
C LEU A 533 6.83 19.13 -20.54
N MET A 534 7.92 18.47 -20.95
CA MET A 534 9.13 18.38 -20.13
C MET A 534 9.79 19.75 -19.90
N ARG A 535 9.85 20.64 -20.91
CA ARG A 535 10.37 22.02 -20.72
C ARG A 535 9.57 22.81 -19.68
N THR A 536 8.24 22.66 -19.69
CA THR A 536 7.34 23.34 -18.75
C THR A 536 7.48 22.74 -17.34
N ILE A 537 7.58 21.41 -17.23
CA ILE A 537 7.86 20.71 -15.96
C ILE A 537 9.22 21.14 -15.37
N HIS A 538 10.31 21.13 -16.14
CA HIS A 538 11.63 21.56 -15.65
C HIS A 538 11.63 23.04 -15.20
N SER A 539 10.86 23.89 -15.89
CA SER A 539 10.67 25.29 -15.51
C SER A 539 9.89 25.44 -14.19
N ALA A 540 8.87 24.61 -13.99
CA ALA A 540 8.11 24.53 -12.74
C ALA A 540 8.96 24.00 -11.57
N VAL A 541 9.73 22.91 -11.75
CA VAL A 541 10.70 22.41 -10.77
C VAL A 541 11.72 23.48 -10.40
N SER A 542 12.26 24.19 -11.40
CA SER A 542 13.21 25.30 -11.18
C SER A 542 12.59 26.50 -10.47
N CYS A 543 11.26 26.65 -10.49
CA CYS A 543 10.54 27.62 -9.68
C CYS A 543 10.34 27.12 -8.25
N LEU A 544 9.92 25.86 -8.09
CA LEU A 544 9.69 25.20 -6.79
C LEU A 544 10.98 25.07 -5.96
N GLU A 545 12.13 24.78 -6.59
CA GLU A 545 13.44 24.77 -5.90
C GLU A 545 13.81 26.16 -5.34
N LYS A 546 13.42 27.26 -6.01
CA LYS A 546 13.59 28.61 -5.47
C LYS A 546 12.63 28.91 -4.31
N VAL A 547 11.45 28.28 -4.29
CA VAL A 547 10.57 28.28 -3.11
C VAL A 547 11.24 27.54 -1.95
N ARG A 548 11.77 26.34 -2.18
CA ARG A 548 12.50 25.53 -1.18
C ARG A 548 13.68 26.28 -0.56
N GLN A 549 14.51 26.94 -1.38
CA GLN A 549 15.74 27.62 -0.91
C GLN A 549 15.46 28.88 -0.07
N THR A 550 14.32 29.54 -0.29
CA THR A 550 13.93 30.77 0.43
C THR A 550 13.01 30.49 1.62
N GLY A 551 12.22 29.43 1.56
CA GLY A 551 11.25 29.05 2.57
C GLY A 551 11.88 28.43 3.81
N LYS A 552 11.79 29.12 4.96
CA LYS A 552 12.25 28.60 6.26
C LYS A 552 11.08 28.12 7.11
N GLY A 553 10.97 26.80 7.30
CA GLY A 553 10.10 26.18 8.30
C GLY A 553 9.21 25.05 7.77
N LYS A 554 8.56 24.32 8.69
CA LYS A 554 7.92 23.02 8.42
C LYS A 554 6.84 22.99 7.32
N LYS A 555 6.30 24.16 6.91
CA LYS A 555 5.32 24.28 5.80
C LYS A 555 5.95 24.09 4.40
N TYR A 556 7.27 24.02 4.31
CA TYR A 556 7.99 23.76 3.06
C TYR A 556 8.38 22.29 2.92
N ASN A 557 8.23 21.47 3.98
CA ASN A 557 8.62 20.06 3.96
C ASN A 557 7.83 19.27 2.90
N ASP A 558 6.55 19.57 2.69
CA ASP A 558 5.71 18.82 1.75
C ASP A 558 6.12 19.10 0.29
N ILE A 559 6.55 20.34 0.02
CA ILE A 559 7.16 20.76 -1.26
C ILE A 559 8.54 20.11 -1.43
N VAL A 560 9.35 20.05 -0.36
CA VAL A 560 10.65 19.37 -0.35
C VAL A 560 10.51 17.87 -0.63
N ASN A 561 9.55 17.19 0.00
CA ASN A 561 9.32 15.76 -0.18
C ASN A 561 8.93 15.45 -1.63
N CYS A 562 8.03 16.25 -2.23
CA CYS A 562 7.67 16.10 -3.64
C CYS A 562 8.86 16.42 -4.58
N LEU A 563 9.67 17.45 -4.26
CA LEU A 563 10.88 17.76 -5.02
C LEU A 563 11.97 16.68 -4.91
N ASN A 564 12.07 16.00 -3.77
CA ASN A 564 12.99 14.87 -3.59
C ASN A 564 12.52 13.64 -4.40
N LEU A 565 11.21 13.35 -4.44
CA LEU A 565 10.63 12.34 -5.33
C LEU A 565 10.83 12.67 -6.83
N LEU A 566 10.89 13.96 -7.17
CA LEU A 566 11.25 14.46 -8.50
C LEU A 566 12.78 14.59 -8.71
N GLY A 567 13.60 14.21 -7.72
CA GLY A 567 15.05 14.39 -7.74
C GLY A 567 15.75 13.56 -8.82
N GLY A 568 15.25 12.35 -9.09
CA GLY A 568 15.74 11.45 -10.16
C GLY A 568 15.30 11.84 -11.58
N VAL A 569 15.00 13.12 -11.83
CA VAL A 569 14.59 13.68 -13.13
C VAL A 569 15.62 14.72 -13.64
N LYS A 570 16.77 14.86 -12.97
CA LYS A 570 17.86 15.79 -13.33
C LYS A 570 18.90 15.17 -14.26
#